data_AF-A0A848LE79-F1
#
_entry.id   AF-A0A848LE79-F1
#
_cell.length_a   1.000
_cell.length_b   1.000
_cell.length_c   1.000
_cell.angle_alpha   90.00
_cell.angle_beta   90.00
_cell.angle_gamma   90.00
#
_symmetry.space_group_name_H-M   'P 1'
#
loop_
_entity.id
_entity.type
_entity.pdbx_description
1 polymer ?
#
loop_
_entity_poly.entity_id
_entity_poly.type
_entity_poly.pdbx_seq_one_letter_code
_entity_poly.pdbx_strand_id
1 'polypeptide(L)'
;MPDIDYTLYVFVAALVVLSLMAGFDTARKKKRRRQAWKALSSRHDWGFSERGNTLEVQGLFRGQQLSLLTERRRHRDEHAVATVLRLELSAMPPEPTVESEGLGDRFLKLFGHGDEEVGDEELDAALDMKRVTPETRALLRNPRVREQLLALHRTFKRFSIEAGLLEAEQRGIPDTVEALEALLAPALGLATALQEAVNGKREELGS
;
A
#
# COMPACT_ATOMS: atom_id res chain seq x y z
N MET A 1 -62.03 -1.78 21.79
CA MET A 1 -61.06 -0.79 21.29
C MET A 1 -59.74 -1.52 21.21
N PRO A 2 -59.14 -1.73 20.02
CA PRO A 2 -57.81 -2.33 19.97
C PRO A 2 -56.81 -1.33 20.56
N ASP A 3 -56.05 -1.76 21.58
CA ASP A 3 -54.88 -1.03 22.04
C ASP A 3 -53.91 -0.94 20.86
N ILE A 4 -53.77 0.25 20.30
CA ILE A 4 -52.76 0.53 19.29
C ILE A 4 -51.42 0.35 20.00
N ASP A 5 -50.64 -0.62 19.55
CA ASP A 5 -49.34 -0.90 20.16
C ASP A 5 -48.33 0.18 19.73
N TYR A 6 -48.36 1.32 20.43
CA TYR A 6 -47.49 2.47 20.20
C TYR A 6 -46.01 2.08 20.32
N THR A 7 -45.69 1.02 21.07
CA THR A 7 -44.31 0.53 21.18
C THR A 7 -43.79 0.03 19.83
N LEU A 8 -44.60 -0.73 19.08
CA LEU A 8 -44.24 -1.21 17.74
C LEU A 8 -43.95 -0.06 16.77
N TYR A 9 -44.78 1.00 16.78
CA TYR A 9 -44.56 2.17 15.92
C TYR A 9 -43.27 2.93 16.27
N VAL A 10 -42.96 3.07 17.56
CA VAL A 10 -41.71 3.69 18.01
C VAL A 10 -40.49 2.86 17.59
N PHE A 11 -40.55 1.53 17.71
CA PHE A 11 -39.47 0.65 17.24
C PHE A 11 -39.27 0.73 15.72
N VAL A 12 -40.35 0.70 14.94
CA VAL A 12 -40.28 0.84 13.47
C VAL A 12 -39.71 2.21 13.08
N ALA A 13 -40.17 3.29 13.72
CA ALA A 13 -39.66 4.64 13.46
C ALA A 13 -38.16 4.74 13.81
N ALA A 14 -37.72 4.17 14.92
CA ALA A 14 -36.31 4.14 15.30
C ALA A 14 -35.45 3.37 14.29
N LEU A 15 -35.93 2.20 13.80
CA LEU A 15 -35.24 1.43 12.77
C LEU A 15 -35.12 2.18 11.44
N VAL A 16 -36.18 2.89 11.03
CA VAL A 16 -36.16 3.73 9.83
C VAL A 16 -35.12 4.85 9.97
N VAL A 17 -35.12 5.56 11.11
CA VAL A 17 -34.15 6.64 11.37
C VAL A 17 -32.72 6.11 11.37
N LEU A 18 -32.45 4.98 12.05
CA LEU A 18 -31.14 4.33 12.05
C LEU A 18 -30.68 3.92 10.64
N SER A 19 -31.59 3.35 9.85
CA SER A 19 -31.31 2.94 8.47
C SER A 19 -30.96 4.15 7.58
N LEU A 20 -31.70 5.25 7.71
CA LEU A 20 -31.44 6.49 6.98
C LEU A 20 -30.10 7.12 7.40
N MET A 21 -29.79 7.14 8.70
CA MET A 21 -28.49 7.64 9.19
C MET A 21 -27.31 6.81 8.66
N ALA A 22 -27.42 5.48 8.68
CA ALA A 22 -26.40 4.60 8.13
C ALA A 22 -26.21 4.80 6.61
N GLY A 23 -27.32 4.94 5.87
CA GLY A 23 -27.29 5.24 4.43
C GLY A 23 -26.62 6.60 4.13
N PHE A 24 -26.88 7.61 4.96
CA PHE A 24 -26.29 8.94 4.78
C PHE A 24 -24.78 8.96 5.04
N ASP A 25 -24.31 8.30 6.11
CA ASP A 25 -22.87 8.26 6.43
C ASP A 25 -22.08 7.50 5.35
N THR A 26 -22.61 6.37 4.87
CA THR A 26 -21.98 5.59 3.79
C THR A 26 -21.90 6.37 2.48
N ALA A 27 -22.96 7.09 2.11
CA ALA A 27 -22.97 7.96 0.93
C ALA A 27 -21.94 9.10 1.05
N ARG A 28 -21.85 9.74 2.23
CA ARG A 28 -20.89 10.81 2.49
C ARG A 28 -19.45 10.32 2.43
N LYS A 29 -19.15 9.15 3.00
CA LYS A 29 -17.83 8.50 2.91
C LYS A 29 -17.45 8.18 1.47
N LYS A 30 -18.38 7.61 0.67
CA LYS A 30 -18.13 7.32 -0.74
C LYS A 30 -17.81 8.60 -1.53
N LYS A 31 -18.57 9.68 -1.30
CA LYS A 31 -18.32 10.99 -1.94
C LYS A 31 -16.95 11.56 -1.57
N ARG A 32 -16.58 11.53 -0.28
CA ARG A 32 -15.27 12.02 0.20
C ARG A 32 -14.11 11.25 -0.44
N ARG A 33 -14.17 9.92 -0.44
CA ARG A 33 -13.16 9.06 -1.09
C ARG A 33 -12.98 9.42 -2.56
N ARG A 34 -14.07 9.48 -3.31
CA ARG A 34 -14.02 9.84 -4.73
C ARG A 34 -13.39 11.22 -4.95
N GLN A 35 -13.75 12.20 -4.12
CA GLN A 35 -13.17 13.55 -4.21
C GLN A 35 -11.68 13.56 -3.89
N ALA A 36 -11.25 12.86 -2.84
CA ALA A 36 -9.84 12.75 -2.46
C ALA A 36 -9.00 12.09 -3.55
N TRP A 37 -9.46 10.97 -4.10
CA TRP A 37 -8.76 10.26 -5.17
C TRP A 37 -8.65 11.08 -6.45
N LYS A 38 -9.73 11.78 -6.83
CA LYS A 38 -9.71 12.70 -7.98
C LYS A 38 -8.82 13.91 -7.73
N ALA A 39 -8.79 14.44 -6.51
CA ALA A 39 -7.93 15.57 -6.15
C ALA A 39 -6.46 15.18 -6.15
N LEU A 40 -6.12 13.98 -5.64
CA LEU A 40 -4.78 13.41 -5.74
C LEU A 40 -4.34 13.32 -7.21
N SER A 41 -5.17 12.73 -8.07
CA SER A 41 -4.83 12.57 -9.49
C SER A 41 -4.60 13.93 -10.15
N SER A 42 -5.43 14.92 -9.83
CA SER A 42 -5.32 16.28 -10.39
C SER A 42 -4.06 17.01 -9.91
N ARG A 43 -3.56 16.71 -8.70
CA ARG A 43 -2.37 17.34 -8.13
C ARG A 43 -1.08 16.88 -8.80
N HIS A 44 -1.05 15.63 -9.26
CA HIS A 44 0.12 15.00 -9.86
C HIS A 44 0.01 14.82 -11.38
N ASP A 45 -1.01 15.42 -12.01
CA ASP A 45 -1.35 15.22 -13.44
C ASP A 45 -1.46 13.73 -13.83
N TRP A 46 -2.03 12.94 -12.93
CA TRP A 46 -2.28 11.51 -13.11
C TRP A 46 -3.71 11.24 -13.59
N GLY A 47 -3.89 10.13 -14.29
CA GLY A 47 -5.21 9.65 -14.71
C GLY A 47 -6.01 9.13 -13.52
N PHE A 48 -7.29 9.46 -13.45
CA PHE A 48 -8.24 8.90 -12.49
C PHE A 48 -9.33 8.12 -13.24
N SER A 49 -9.58 6.90 -12.78
CA SER A 49 -10.63 6.03 -13.30
C SER A 49 -11.50 5.49 -12.15
N GLU A 50 -12.79 5.28 -12.43
CA GLU A 50 -13.72 4.67 -11.48
C GLU A 50 -14.54 3.62 -12.22
N ARG A 51 -14.46 2.37 -11.77
CA ARG A 51 -15.26 1.25 -12.29
C ARG A 51 -16.01 0.58 -11.15
N GLY A 52 -17.32 0.81 -11.08
CA GLY A 52 -18.17 0.26 -10.03
C GLY A 52 -17.85 0.84 -8.64
N ASN A 53 -17.16 0.06 -7.81
CA ASN A 53 -16.65 0.51 -6.50
C ASN A 53 -15.12 0.54 -6.44
N THR A 54 -14.46 0.35 -7.58
CA THR A 54 -13.01 0.45 -7.70
C THR A 54 -12.63 1.86 -8.11
N LEU A 55 -11.80 2.50 -7.30
CA LEU A 55 -11.12 3.75 -7.62
C LEU A 55 -9.70 3.41 -8.07
N GLU A 56 -9.20 4.11 -9.08
CA GLU A 56 -7.85 3.93 -9.60
C GLU A 56 -7.25 5.27 -9.96
N VAL A 57 -5.98 5.46 -9.60
CA VAL A 57 -5.13 6.56 -10.03
C VAL A 57 -3.88 5.97 -10.64
N GLN A 58 -3.54 6.39 -11.86
CA GLN A 58 -2.38 5.87 -12.59
C GLN A 58 -1.61 7.00 -13.26
N GLY A 59 -0.29 6.86 -13.32
CA GLY A 59 0.55 7.87 -13.95
C GLY A 59 2.01 7.50 -13.93
N LEU A 60 2.85 8.48 -14.22
CA LEU A 60 4.30 8.34 -14.18
C LEU A 60 4.86 9.14 -13.01
N PHE A 61 5.72 8.51 -12.22
CA PHE A 61 6.55 9.19 -11.24
C PHE A 61 8.01 9.08 -11.69
N ARG A 62 8.63 10.19 -12.08
CA ARG A 62 10.02 10.22 -12.59
C ARG A 62 10.28 9.18 -13.71
N GLY A 63 9.29 9.00 -14.59
CA GLY A 63 9.35 8.04 -15.70
C GLY A 63 9.02 6.59 -15.33
N GLN A 64 8.71 6.30 -14.06
CA GLN A 64 8.31 4.97 -13.59
C GLN A 64 6.79 4.84 -13.53
N GLN A 65 6.26 3.71 -13.98
CA GLN A 65 4.82 3.48 -13.93
C GLN A 65 4.33 3.31 -12.49
N LEU A 66 3.32 4.08 -12.13
CA LEU A 66 2.61 4.01 -10.86
C LEU A 66 1.13 3.72 -11.08
N SER A 67 0.56 2.86 -10.23
CA SER A 67 -0.88 2.65 -10.11
C SER A 67 -1.26 2.50 -8.65
N LEU A 68 -2.26 3.25 -8.21
CA LEU A 68 -2.90 3.13 -6.91
C LEU A 68 -4.35 2.78 -7.15
N LEU A 69 -4.85 1.68 -6.58
CA LEU A 69 -6.20 1.22 -6.86
C LEU A 69 -6.85 0.54 -5.65
N THR A 70 -8.18 0.49 -5.63
CA THR A 70 -8.91 -0.24 -4.59
C THR A 70 -9.35 -1.62 -5.08
N GLU A 71 -8.93 -2.67 -4.39
CA GLU A 71 -9.25 -4.06 -4.68
C GLU A 71 -10.13 -4.67 -3.58
N ARG A 72 -11.06 -5.55 -3.95
CA ARG A 72 -11.75 -6.42 -2.99
C ARG A 72 -10.92 -7.69 -2.81
N ARG A 73 -10.42 -7.91 -1.60
CA ARG A 73 -9.71 -9.14 -1.24
C ARG A 73 -10.63 -10.03 -0.40
N ARG A 74 -10.56 -11.33 -0.65
CA ARG A 74 -11.24 -12.35 0.16
C ARG A 74 -10.23 -12.87 1.17
N HIS A 75 -10.44 -12.61 2.45
CA HIS A 75 -9.55 -13.12 3.50
C HIS A 75 -10.41 -13.75 4.61
N ARG A 76 -10.26 -15.07 4.80
CA ARG A 76 -10.95 -15.86 5.85
C ARG A 76 -12.44 -15.48 6.02
N ASP A 77 -13.21 -15.62 4.94
CA ASP A 77 -14.66 -15.34 4.87
C ASP A 77 -15.13 -13.89 5.04
N GLU A 78 -14.23 -12.91 5.20
CA GLU A 78 -14.59 -11.49 5.20
C GLU A 78 -14.20 -10.80 3.89
N HIS A 79 -15.14 -10.06 3.29
CA HIS A 79 -14.87 -9.18 2.15
C HIS A 79 -14.23 -7.89 2.64
N ALA A 80 -12.90 -7.82 2.60
CA ALA A 80 -12.17 -6.59 2.91
C ALA A 80 -11.87 -5.81 1.61
N VAL A 81 -12.05 -4.49 1.66
CA VAL A 81 -11.53 -3.60 0.61
C VAL A 81 -10.16 -3.13 1.03
N ALA A 82 -9.19 -3.27 0.13
CA ALA A 82 -7.82 -2.84 0.31
C ALA A 82 -7.45 -1.78 -0.73
N THR A 83 -6.50 -0.92 -0.38
CA THR A 83 -5.82 -0.02 -1.30
C THR A 83 -4.49 -0.66 -1.67
N VAL A 84 -4.26 -0.88 -2.96
CA VAL A 84 -3.08 -1.53 -3.51
C VAL A 84 -2.30 -0.49 -4.31
N LEU A 85 -1.03 -0.35 -3.97
CA LEU A 85 -0.06 0.45 -4.69
C LEU A 85 0.82 -0.48 -5.52
N ARG A 86 1.02 -0.15 -6.79
CA ARG A 86 1.99 -0.75 -7.69
C ARG A 86 2.92 0.33 -8.22
N LEU A 87 4.22 0.12 -8.08
CA LEU A 87 5.23 1.06 -8.55
C LEU A 87 6.39 0.31 -9.18
N GLU A 88 6.73 0.67 -10.41
CA GLU A 88 7.94 0.20 -11.07
C GLU A 88 9.19 0.80 -10.42
N LEU A 89 10.12 -0.05 -10.02
CA LEU A 89 11.41 0.27 -9.43
C LEU A 89 12.51 -0.07 -10.43
N SER A 90 12.55 0.65 -11.56
CA SER A 90 13.50 0.41 -12.66
C SER A 90 14.99 0.55 -12.31
N ALA A 91 15.31 1.09 -11.12
CA ALA A 91 16.66 1.15 -10.57
C ALA A 91 17.05 -0.10 -9.78
N MET A 92 16.11 -1.00 -9.49
CA MET A 92 16.37 -2.25 -8.79
C MET A 92 16.71 -3.36 -9.81
N PRO A 93 17.72 -4.20 -9.54
CA PRO A 93 17.95 -5.40 -10.35
C PRO A 93 16.67 -6.27 -10.38
N PRO A 94 16.45 -7.08 -11.43
CA PRO A 94 15.23 -7.90 -11.58
C PRO A 94 15.24 -9.18 -10.73
N GLU A 95 16.37 -9.51 -10.09
CA GLU A 95 16.60 -10.78 -9.41
C GLU A 95 16.10 -10.89 -7.96
N PRO A 96 16.17 -9.84 -7.11
CA PRO A 96 15.81 -9.97 -5.72
C PRO A 96 14.29 -10.03 -5.54
N THR A 97 13.89 -10.82 -4.55
CA THR A 97 12.54 -10.84 -3.99
C THR A 97 12.63 -10.34 -2.56
N VAL A 98 11.97 -9.22 -2.27
CA VAL A 98 11.90 -8.63 -0.93
C VAL A 98 10.45 -8.61 -0.49
N GLU A 99 10.12 -9.28 0.59
CA GLU A 99 8.76 -9.38 1.11
C GLU A 99 8.71 -8.88 2.56
N SER A 100 7.62 -8.19 2.93
CA SER A 100 7.39 -7.84 4.33
C SER A 100 7.07 -9.10 5.15
N GLU A 101 7.74 -9.29 6.28
CA GLU A 101 7.45 -10.44 7.12
C GLU A 101 6.07 -10.31 7.80
N GLY A 102 5.18 -11.28 7.58
CA GLY A 102 3.91 -11.36 8.28
C GLY A 102 4.07 -11.80 9.73
N LEU A 103 3.29 -11.24 10.66
CA LEU A 103 3.22 -11.73 12.05
C LEU A 103 2.88 -13.24 12.16
N GLY A 104 2.29 -13.84 11.12
CA GLY A 104 2.02 -15.28 11.02
C GLY A 104 3.17 -16.11 10.46
N ASP A 105 4.08 -15.49 9.69
CA ASP A 105 5.18 -16.19 9.00
C ASP A 105 6.40 -16.41 9.90
N ARG A 106 6.46 -15.72 11.06
CA ARG A 106 7.39 -16.06 12.15
C ARG A 106 7.30 -17.52 12.59
N PHE A 107 6.16 -18.19 12.40
CA PHE A 107 6.00 -19.62 12.70
C PHE A 107 6.55 -20.55 11.61
N LEU A 108 6.75 -20.07 10.38
CA LEU A 108 7.33 -20.83 9.26
C LEU A 108 8.85 -20.79 9.23
N LYS A 109 9.49 -19.90 10.01
CA LYS A 109 10.96 -19.85 10.21
C LYS A 109 11.59 -21.15 10.75
N LEU A 110 10.78 -22.15 11.14
CA LEU A 110 11.23 -23.50 11.52
C LEU A 110 11.29 -24.49 10.35
N PHE A 111 10.87 -24.11 9.13
CA PHE A 111 10.87 -24.98 7.94
C PHE A 111 11.63 -24.35 6.75
N GLY A 112 12.94 -24.12 6.93
CA GLY A 112 13.95 -24.41 5.90
C GLY A 112 13.91 -23.68 4.55
N HIS A 113 13.33 -22.47 4.43
CA HIS A 113 13.66 -21.59 3.30
C HIS A 113 14.79 -20.65 3.72
N GLY A 114 15.83 -20.58 2.88
CA GLY A 114 17.05 -19.84 3.17
C GLY A 114 16.82 -18.35 3.10
N ASP A 115 16.71 -17.72 4.27
CA ASP A 115 16.77 -16.27 4.43
C ASP A 115 18.19 -15.81 4.07
N GLU A 116 18.32 -14.82 3.18
CA GLU A 116 19.61 -14.19 2.88
C GLU A 116 19.73 -12.86 3.64
N GLU A 117 20.67 -12.80 4.58
CA GLU A 117 20.90 -11.61 5.39
C GLU A 117 21.67 -10.52 4.62
N VAL A 118 21.23 -9.27 4.75
CA VAL A 118 21.99 -8.11 4.28
C VAL A 118 23.00 -7.63 5.32
N GLY A 119 22.92 -8.10 6.57
CA GLY A 119 23.79 -7.69 7.67
C GLY A 119 23.36 -6.36 8.30
N ASP A 120 22.05 -6.12 8.34
CA ASP A 120 21.41 -5.00 9.03
C ASP A 120 20.30 -5.57 9.91
N GLU A 121 20.53 -5.57 11.23
CA GLU A 121 19.65 -6.27 12.18
C GLU A 121 18.19 -5.79 12.13
N GLU A 122 17.94 -4.50 11.85
CA GLU A 122 16.58 -3.98 11.77
C GLU A 122 15.90 -4.41 10.47
N LEU A 123 16.63 -4.41 9.35
CA LEU A 123 16.11 -4.82 8.06
C LEU A 123 15.90 -6.33 7.97
N ASP A 124 16.89 -7.12 8.43
CA ASP A 124 16.87 -8.59 8.45
C ASP A 124 15.77 -9.11 9.40
N ALA A 125 15.39 -8.35 10.44
CA ALA A 125 14.28 -8.70 11.32
C ALA A 125 12.90 -8.28 10.78
N ALA A 126 12.83 -7.35 9.83
CA ALA A 126 11.58 -6.80 9.31
C ALA A 126 11.15 -7.44 7.98
N LEU A 127 12.10 -7.93 7.19
CA LEU A 127 11.90 -8.37 5.81
C LEU A 127 12.39 -9.80 5.59
N ASP A 128 11.63 -10.56 4.81
CA ASP A 128 12.09 -11.81 4.20
C ASP A 128 12.72 -11.47 2.85
N MET A 129 13.99 -11.82 2.67
CA MET A 129 14.78 -11.49 1.49
C MET A 129 15.33 -12.75 0.85
N LYS A 130 15.09 -12.90 -0.46
CA LYS A 130 15.50 -14.05 -1.26
C LYS A 130 16.27 -13.58 -2.49
N ARG A 131 17.32 -14.33 -2.86
CA ARG A 131 18.15 -14.09 -4.05
C ARG A 131 18.81 -12.71 -4.05
N VAL A 132 19.41 -12.34 -2.92
CA VAL A 132 20.09 -11.06 -2.73
C VAL A 132 21.50 -11.13 -3.30
N THR A 133 21.67 -10.62 -4.53
CA THR A 133 23.00 -10.46 -5.13
C THR A 133 23.86 -9.45 -4.35
N PRO A 134 25.20 -9.50 -4.45
CA PRO A 134 26.08 -8.53 -3.79
C PRO A 134 25.76 -7.07 -4.17
N GLU A 135 25.35 -6.84 -5.42
CA GLU A 135 24.92 -5.52 -5.90
C GLU A 135 23.62 -5.06 -5.22
N THR A 136 22.64 -5.96 -5.12
CA THR A 136 21.40 -5.69 -4.39
C THR A 136 21.67 -5.43 -2.91
N ARG A 137 22.54 -6.22 -2.28
CA ARG A 137 22.94 -6.03 -0.88
C ARG A 137 23.54 -4.65 -0.64
N ALA A 138 24.39 -4.17 -1.56
CA ALA A 138 24.97 -2.83 -1.47
C ALA A 138 23.89 -1.73 -1.58
N LEU A 139 22.89 -1.91 -2.47
CA LEU A 139 21.76 -0.98 -2.58
C LEU A 139 20.89 -0.98 -1.32
N LEU A 140 20.56 -2.14 -0.77
CA LEU A 140 19.73 -2.28 0.43
C LEU A 140 20.41 -1.70 1.69
N ARG A 141 21.75 -1.74 1.74
CA ARG A 141 22.54 -1.10 2.81
C ARG A 141 22.59 0.43 2.71
N ASN A 142 22.15 1.03 1.60
CA ASN A 142 22.08 2.48 1.51
C ASN A 142 21.12 3.02 2.59
N PRO A 143 21.55 3.96 3.45
CA PRO A 143 20.74 4.42 4.58
C PRO A 143 19.36 4.96 4.16
N ARG A 144 19.29 5.66 3.02
CA ARG A 144 18.01 6.19 2.50
C ARG A 144 17.11 5.07 2.00
N VAL A 145 17.65 4.07 1.31
CA VAL A 145 16.87 2.91 0.83
C VAL A 145 16.31 2.13 2.02
N ARG A 146 17.15 1.84 3.02
CA ARG A 146 16.76 1.16 4.25
C ARG A 146 15.63 1.88 4.98
N GLU A 147 15.76 3.20 5.17
CA GLU A 147 14.74 4.01 5.83
C GLU A 147 13.36 3.87 5.14
N GLN A 148 13.34 3.91 3.81
CA GLN A 148 12.10 3.81 3.05
C GLN A 148 11.50 2.40 3.07
N LEU A 149 12.32 1.35 3.08
CA LEU A 149 11.86 -0.04 3.25
C LEU A 149 11.22 -0.26 4.63
N LEU A 150 11.81 0.29 5.68
CA LEU A 150 11.22 0.25 7.02
C LEU A 150 9.94 1.08 7.11
N ALA A 151 9.90 2.23 6.44
CA ALA A 151 8.68 3.04 6.33
C ALA A 151 7.56 2.31 5.57
N LEU A 152 7.88 1.55 4.52
CA LEU A 152 6.93 0.67 3.84
C LEU A 152 6.38 -0.40 4.78
N HIS A 153 7.25 -1.10 5.53
CA HIS A 153 6.85 -2.12 6.51
C HIS A 153 5.90 -1.57 7.59
N ARG A 154 6.12 -0.32 8.03
CA ARG A 154 5.27 0.34 9.04
C ARG A 154 3.94 0.85 8.48
N THR A 155 3.92 1.23 7.20
CA THR A 155 2.78 1.90 6.55
C THR A 155 1.80 0.90 5.97
N PHE A 156 2.31 -0.16 5.34
CA PHE A 156 1.52 -1.13 4.62
C PHE A 156 1.31 -2.39 5.45
N LYS A 157 0.15 -3.03 5.27
CA LYS A 157 -0.12 -4.31 5.93
C LYS A 157 0.80 -5.41 5.41
N ARG A 158 1.13 -5.34 4.12
CA ARG A 158 2.10 -6.19 3.43
C ARG A 158 2.66 -5.46 2.22
N PHE A 159 3.88 -5.79 1.82
CA PHE A 159 4.43 -5.40 0.53
C PHE A 159 5.37 -6.50 -0.01
N SER A 160 5.53 -6.53 -1.33
CA SER A 160 6.56 -7.30 -2.00
C SER A 160 7.24 -6.44 -3.07
N ILE A 161 8.52 -6.71 -3.31
CA ILE A 161 9.30 -6.20 -4.43
C ILE A 161 9.80 -7.41 -5.19
N GLU A 162 9.28 -7.59 -6.39
CA GLU A 162 9.59 -8.72 -7.26
C GLU A 162 9.86 -8.20 -8.66
N ALA A 163 10.98 -8.61 -9.26
CA ALA A 163 11.34 -8.25 -10.64
C ALA A 163 11.27 -6.73 -10.93
N GLY A 164 11.68 -5.90 -9.96
CA GLY A 164 11.63 -4.45 -10.08
C GLY A 164 10.21 -3.86 -10.01
N LEU A 165 9.23 -4.59 -9.48
CA LEU A 165 7.88 -4.09 -9.21
C LEU A 165 7.61 -4.14 -7.70
N LEU A 166 7.32 -2.98 -7.10
CA LEU A 166 6.78 -2.89 -5.75
C LEU A 166 5.26 -3.05 -5.82
N GLU A 167 4.71 -4.06 -5.13
CA GLU A 167 3.29 -4.15 -4.80
C GLU A 167 3.11 -4.01 -3.28
N ALA A 168 2.31 -3.04 -2.84
CA ALA A 168 2.08 -2.77 -1.43
C ALA A 168 0.59 -2.63 -1.13
N GLU A 169 0.12 -3.27 -0.05
CA GLU A 169 -1.30 -3.31 0.30
C GLU A 169 -1.58 -2.69 1.67
N GLN A 170 -2.57 -1.80 1.70
CA GLN A 170 -3.10 -1.21 2.92
C GLN A 170 -4.59 -1.54 3.09
N ARG A 171 -5.01 -1.83 4.33
CA ARG A 171 -6.42 -2.10 4.63
C ARG A 171 -7.25 -0.82 4.54
N GLY A 172 -8.43 -0.91 3.91
CA GLY A 172 -9.36 0.20 3.79
C GLY A 172 -9.09 1.10 2.59
N ILE A 173 -9.84 2.20 2.51
CA ILE A 173 -9.75 3.19 1.43
C ILE A 173 -9.58 4.57 2.06
N PRO A 174 -8.41 5.22 1.89
CA PRO A 174 -8.19 6.59 2.33
C PRO A 174 -9.24 7.54 1.73
N ASP A 175 -9.74 8.47 2.54
CA ASP A 175 -10.81 9.40 2.15
C ASP A 175 -10.40 10.87 2.16
N THR A 176 -9.12 11.16 2.35
CA THR A 176 -8.50 12.48 2.24
C THR A 176 -7.27 12.43 1.33
N VAL A 177 -6.89 13.58 0.76
CA VAL A 177 -5.71 13.68 -0.11
C VAL A 177 -4.45 13.46 0.72
N GLU A 178 -4.40 14.01 1.92
CA GLU A 178 -3.27 13.90 2.83
C GLU A 178 -2.98 12.45 3.22
N ALA A 179 -4.03 11.65 3.45
CA ALA A 179 -3.88 10.23 3.74
C ALA A 179 -3.39 9.44 2.52
N LEU A 180 -3.79 9.83 1.30
CA LEU A 180 -3.28 9.22 0.07
C LEU A 180 -1.80 9.58 -0.17
N GLU A 181 -1.43 10.84 0.03
CA GLU A 181 -0.04 11.30 -0.09
C GLU A 181 0.86 10.62 0.94
N ALA A 182 0.41 10.55 2.19
CA ALA A 182 1.14 9.84 3.25
C ALA A 182 1.30 8.35 2.96
N LEU A 183 0.28 7.73 2.33
CA LEU A 183 0.35 6.33 1.90
C LEU A 183 1.40 6.14 0.78
N LEU A 184 1.48 7.06 -0.17
CA LEU A 184 2.42 6.98 -1.31
C LEU A 184 3.85 7.32 -0.92
N ALA A 185 4.05 8.19 0.07
CA ALA A 185 5.35 8.78 0.38
C ALA A 185 6.50 7.75 0.56
N PRO A 186 6.34 6.64 1.30
CA PRO A 186 7.42 5.65 1.45
C PRO A 186 7.84 4.99 0.12
N ALA A 187 6.88 4.71 -0.77
CA ALA A 187 7.16 4.08 -2.05
C ALA A 187 7.84 5.04 -3.03
N LEU A 188 7.37 6.28 -3.10
CA LEU A 188 7.99 7.34 -3.93
C LEU A 188 9.39 7.70 -3.41
N GLY A 189 9.55 7.71 -2.08
CA GLY A 189 10.82 7.87 -1.40
C GLY A 189 11.78 6.74 -1.75
N LEU A 190 11.32 5.48 -1.70
CA LEU A 190 12.12 4.32 -2.08
C LEU A 190 12.60 4.41 -3.54
N ALA A 191 11.69 4.68 -4.48
CA ALA A 191 12.02 4.86 -5.89
C ALA A 191 13.09 5.94 -6.09
N THR A 192 12.96 7.07 -5.40
CA THR A 192 13.95 8.15 -5.43
C THR A 192 15.29 7.71 -4.86
N ALA A 193 15.31 7.07 -3.69
CA ALA A 193 16.52 6.61 -3.03
C ALA A 193 17.29 5.57 -3.87
N LEU A 194 16.57 4.67 -4.55
CA LEU A 194 17.17 3.69 -5.45
C LEU A 194 17.80 4.36 -6.68
N GLN A 195 17.12 5.31 -7.30
CA GLN A 195 17.68 6.07 -8.43
C GLN A 195 18.95 6.83 -8.02
N GLU A 196 18.93 7.49 -6.86
CA GLU A 196 20.10 8.21 -6.32
C GLU A 196 21.26 7.27 -6.03
N ALA A 197 21.01 6.11 -5.41
CA ALA A 197 22.05 5.13 -5.10
C ALA A 197 22.72 4.56 -6.36
N VAL A 198 21.95 4.30 -7.42
CA VAL A 198 22.47 3.81 -8.70
C VAL A 198 23.28 4.90 -9.42
N ASN A 199 22.80 6.14 -9.41
CA ASN A 199 23.49 7.26 -10.07
C ASN A 199 24.80 7.64 -9.36
N GLY A 200 24.80 7.69 -8.02
CA GLY A 200 26.02 7.96 -7.26
C GLY A 200 27.13 6.93 -7.51
N LYS A 201 26.77 5.64 -7.65
CA LYS A 201 27.72 4.58 -7.99
C LYS A 201 28.36 4.76 -9.38
N ARG A 202 27.64 5.37 -10.34
CA ARG A 202 28.17 5.62 -11.69
C ARG A 202 29.19 6.76 -11.71
N GLU A 203 29.00 7.77 -10.88
CA GLU A 203 29.94 8.90 -10.76
C GLU A 203 31.27 8.48 -10.11
N GLU A 204 31.22 7.58 -9.13
CA GLU A 204 32.43 7.01 -8.48
C GLU A 204 33.25 6.09 -9.39
N LEU A 205 32.63 5.45 -10.38
CA LEU A 205 33.29 4.56 -11.34
C LEU A 205 33.76 5.29 -12.61
N GLY A 206 33.32 6.54 -12.81
CA GLY A 206 33.67 7.39 -13.95
C GLY A 206 34.73 8.46 -13.63
N SER A 207 35.25 8.48 -12.40
CA SER A 207 36.29 9.40 -11.92
C SER A 207 37.58 8.66 -11.55
#